data_AF-A0A917MDY4-F1
#
_entry.id   AF-A0A917MDY4-F1
#
_cell.length_a   1.000
_cell.length_b   1.000
_cell.length_c   1.000
_cell.angle_alpha   90.00
_cell.angle_beta   90.00
_cell.angle_gamma   90.00
#
_symmetry.space_group_name_H-M   'P 1'
#
loop_
_entity.id
_entity.type
_entity.pdbx_description
1 polymer ?
#
loop_
_entity_poly.entity_id
_entity_poly.type
_entity_poly.pdbx_seq_one_letter_code
_entity_poly.pdbx_strand_id
1 'polypeptide(L)'
;MEKLTEQSSRYIALEKQSVGTLLQQINQEDRQVALAVQQALPHIEAFVEALVPRMENGGRLVYIGAGTSGRLGVLDASECPPTFGIPADQVMGILAGGDGAIRKAVEFAEDHVDQGWKDLKAIAINEQDTLLAIAASGSTPYTLGALQQANRHGLLTACVVCNADSPIAAEAKYPITVLTGPELITGSTRMKAGTAQKMVLNMISTTVMIRLGRVKGNKMVDMQLSNHKLKQRGIAILMEETGLDSQTAGCLIDRYGNVRRALEAI
;
A
#
# COMPACT_ATOMS: atom_id res chain seq x y z
N MET A 1 3.73 -4.06 25.75
CA MET A 1 3.08 -3.44 24.60
C MET A 1 1.72 -2.94 25.01
N GLU A 2 1.49 -1.62 24.97
CA GLU A 2 0.16 -1.04 25.14
C GLU A 2 -0.62 -1.20 23.83
N LYS A 3 -1.79 -1.82 23.92
CA LYS A 3 -2.64 -2.16 22.77
C LYS A 3 -3.61 -1.02 22.45
N LEU A 4 -3.10 0.07 21.88
CA LEU A 4 -3.91 1.25 21.51
C LEU A 4 -5.08 0.89 20.61
N THR A 5 -4.89 -0.06 19.67
CA THR A 5 -5.94 -0.48 18.74
C THR A 5 -7.14 -1.18 19.41
N GLU A 6 -6.96 -1.72 20.61
CA GLU A 6 -7.96 -2.45 21.38
C GLU A 6 -8.49 -1.65 22.59
N GLN A 7 -7.95 -0.46 22.83
CA GLN A 7 -8.44 0.43 23.88
C GLN A 7 -9.87 0.88 23.62
N SER A 8 -10.60 1.13 24.71
CA SER A 8 -11.96 1.64 24.63
C SER A 8 -12.00 3.02 23.96
N SER A 9 -12.98 3.18 23.08
CA SER A 9 -13.35 4.46 22.52
C SER A 9 -13.70 5.47 23.63
N ARG A 10 -13.37 6.74 23.41
CA ARG A 10 -13.86 7.85 24.25
C ARG A 10 -15.35 8.12 24.07
N TYR A 11 -15.94 7.60 23.00
CA TYR A 11 -17.36 7.74 22.70
C TYR A 11 -18.15 6.59 23.30
N ILE A 12 -19.24 6.91 24.00
CA ILE A 12 -20.09 5.93 24.69
C ILE A 12 -21.51 5.94 24.13
N ALA A 13 -22.23 4.83 24.32
CA ALA A 13 -23.62 4.66 23.92
C ALA A 13 -23.90 5.07 22.46
N LEU A 14 -23.01 4.67 21.53
CA LEU A 14 -23.08 5.00 20.10
C LEU A 14 -24.44 4.63 19.49
N GLU A 15 -25.05 3.54 19.95
CA GLU A 15 -26.36 3.04 19.51
C GLU A 15 -27.53 3.98 19.84
N LYS A 16 -27.34 4.93 20.77
CA LYS A 16 -28.35 5.92 21.17
C LYS A 16 -28.16 7.28 20.51
N GLN A 17 -27.07 7.47 19.77
CA GLN A 17 -26.74 8.76 19.16
C GLN A 17 -27.44 8.94 17.82
N SER A 18 -27.67 10.19 17.43
CA SER A 18 -28.23 10.49 16.12
C SER A 18 -27.23 10.18 15.01
N VAL A 19 -27.74 9.85 13.81
CA VAL A 19 -26.92 9.61 12.61
C VAL A 19 -25.95 10.77 12.36
N GLY A 20 -26.41 12.02 12.47
CA GLY A 20 -25.56 13.20 12.27
C GLY A 20 -24.39 13.27 13.25
N THR A 21 -24.64 12.93 14.52
CA THR A 21 -23.58 12.90 15.55
C THR A 21 -22.55 11.82 15.25
N LEU A 22 -23.00 10.61 14.91
CA LEU A 22 -22.12 9.49 14.57
C LEU A 22 -21.20 9.82 13.39
N LEU A 23 -21.76 10.42 12.32
CA LEU A 23 -20.97 10.82 11.15
C LEU A 23 -19.95 11.92 11.48
N GLN A 24 -20.31 12.90 12.31
CA GLN A 24 -19.39 13.95 12.76
C GLN A 24 -18.25 13.37 13.61
N GLN A 25 -18.53 12.42 14.49
CA GLN A 25 -17.53 11.76 15.33
C GLN A 25 -16.56 10.93 14.48
N ILE A 26 -17.08 10.14 13.51
CA ILE A 26 -16.23 9.41 12.55
C ILE A 26 -15.30 10.38 11.83
N ASN A 27 -15.83 11.46 11.26
CA ASN A 27 -15.00 12.44 10.55
C ASN A 27 -13.96 13.11 11.45
N GLN A 28 -14.30 13.39 12.70
CA GLN A 28 -13.38 13.99 13.66
C GLN A 28 -12.20 13.07 13.99
N GLU A 29 -12.46 11.77 14.10
CA GLU A 29 -11.43 10.74 14.28
C GLU A 29 -10.58 10.58 13.01
N ASP A 30 -11.19 10.55 11.82
CA ASP A 30 -10.47 10.44 10.54
C ASP A 30 -9.46 11.58 10.32
N ARG A 31 -9.76 12.80 10.79
CA ARG A 31 -8.83 13.95 10.70
C ARG A 31 -7.50 13.69 11.41
N GLN A 32 -7.50 12.88 12.46
CA GLN A 32 -6.28 12.57 13.23
C GLN A 32 -5.34 11.65 12.45
N VAL A 33 -5.85 10.91 11.46
CA VAL A 33 -5.05 9.94 10.70
C VAL A 33 -3.93 10.61 9.94
N ALA A 34 -4.20 11.73 9.26
CA ALA A 34 -3.18 12.45 8.51
C ALA A 34 -2.06 12.98 9.41
N LEU A 35 -2.39 13.44 10.62
CA LEU A 35 -1.42 13.90 11.61
C LEU A 35 -0.57 12.74 12.15
N ALA A 36 -1.18 11.57 12.37
CA ALA A 36 -0.43 10.38 12.77
C ALA A 36 0.53 9.91 11.66
N VAL A 37 0.09 9.93 10.40
CA VAL A 37 0.94 9.60 9.24
C VAL A 37 2.08 10.60 9.09
N GLN A 38 1.83 11.89 9.34
CA GLN A 38 2.87 12.93 9.31
C GLN A 38 4.03 12.61 10.25
N GLN A 39 3.75 12.08 11.45
CA GLN A 39 4.79 11.71 12.42
C GLN A 39 5.62 10.50 11.96
N ALA A 40 5.08 9.66 11.08
CA ALA A 40 5.75 8.49 10.53
C ALA A 40 6.62 8.80 9.29
N LEU A 41 6.56 10.02 8.73
CA LEU A 41 7.26 10.38 7.49
C LEU A 41 8.76 10.03 7.48
N PRO A 42 9.56 10.30 8.55
CA PRO A 42 10.98 9.94 8.54
C PRO A 42 11.24 8.43 8.39
N HIS A 43 10.34 7.59 8.91
CA HIS A 43 10.45 6.13 8.82
C HIS A 43 10.03 5.63 7.44
N ILE A 44 9.01 6.26 6.85
CA ILE A 44 8.58 5.99 5.48
C ILE A 44 9.69 6.37 4.50
N GLU A 45 10.30 7.55 4.68
CA GLU A 45 11.43 8.02 3.89
C GLU A 45 12.61 7.04 3.95
N ALA A 46 13.07 6.69 5.15
CA ALA A 46 14.17 5.74 5.34
C ALA A 46 13.90 4.38 4.67
N PHE A 47 12.66 3.88 4.73
CA PHE A 47 12.29 2.65 4.04
C PHE A 47 12.34 2.81 2.52
N VAL A 48 11.75 3.89 1.99
CA VAL A 48 11.71 4.16 0.54
C VAL A 48 13.12 4.31 -0.02
N GLU A 49 14.04 4.98 0.68
CA GLU A 49 15.44 5.10 0.28
C GLU A 49 16.14 3.75 0.15
N ALA A 50 15.81 2.78 1.03
CA ALA A 50 16.35 1.43 0.95
C ALA A 50 15.66 0.57 -0.13
N LEU A 51 14.39 0.85 -0.43
CA LEU A 51 13.58 0.10 -1.38
C LEU A 51 13.90 0.45 -2.84
N VAL A 52 14.07 1.75 -3.16
CA VAL A 52 14.36 2.23 -4.52
C VAL A 52 15.49 1.46 -5.21
N PRO A 53 16.71 1.35 -4.65
CA PRO A 53 17.81 0.65 -5.33
C PRO A 53 17.55 -0.85 -5.53
N ARG A 54 16.72 -1.48 -4.69
CA ARG A 54 16.35 -2.89 -4.90
C ARG A 54 15.43 -3.06 -6.10
N MET A 55 14.45 -2.19 -6.24
CA MET A 55 13.54 -2.22 -7.39
C MET A 55 14.23 -1.81 -8.69
N GLU A 56 15.22 -0.90 -8.64
CA GLU A 56 16.09 -0.58 -9.79
C GLU A 56 16.85 -1.81 -10.28
N ASN A 57 17.27 -2.69 -9.36
CA ASN A 57 17.96 -3.94 -9.66
C ASN A 57 17.02 -5.12 -9.99
N GLY A 58 15.72 -4.85 -10.19
CA GLY A 58 14.73 -5.86 -10.58
C GLY A 58 14.04 -6.60 -9.42
N GLY A 59 14.31 -6.22 -8.17
CA GLY A 59 13.58 -6.75 -7.01
C GLY A 59 12.11 -6.33 -6.98
N ARG A 60 11.27 -7.15 -6.36
CA ARG A 60 9.83 -6.87 -6.20
C ARG A 60 9.51 -6.26 -4.84
N LEU A 61 8.41 -5.52 -4.76
CA LEU A 61 7.79 -5.12 -3.51
C LEU A 61 6.61 -6.04 -3.20
N VAL A 62 6.67 -6.77 -2.09
CA VAL A 62 5.64 -7.73 -1.69
C VAL A 62 5.00 -7.27 -0.38
N TYR A 63 3.71 -6.94 -0.44
CA TYR A 63 2.87 -6.68 0.73
C TYR A 63 2.37 -8.00 1.31
N ILE A 64 2.37 -8.13 2.64
CA ILE A 64 1.77 -9.29 3.31
C ILE A 64 0.94 -8.88 4.52
N GLY A 65 -0.26 -9.46 4.65
CA GLY A 65 -1.12 -9.23 5.81
C GLY A 65 -2.35 -10.10 5.82
N ALA A 66 -3.17 -9.94 6.87
CA ALA A 66 -4.47 -10.60 7.00
C ALA A 66 -5.61 -9.57 6.97
N GLY A 67 -6.84 -10.05 6.73
CA GLY A 67 -8.05 -9.24 6.81
C GLY A 67 -7.96 -7.92 6.02
N THR A 68 -8.31 -6.81 6.67
CA THR A 68 -8.24 -5.47 6.05
C THR A 68 -6.83 -5.10 5.61
N SER A 69 -5.81 -5.39 6.43
CA SER A 69 -4.41 -5.04 6.12
C SER A 69 -3.92 -5.73 4.85
N GLY A 70 -4.16 -7.03 4.71
CA GLY A 70 -3.81 -7.75 3.47
C GLY A 70 -4.62 -7.26 2.26
N ARG A 71 -5.91 -6.95 2.42
CA ARG A 71 -6.74 -6.39 1.34
C ARG A 71 -6.25 -5.03 0.86
N LEU A 72 -5.77 -4.18 1.76
CA LEU A 72 -5.17 -2.89 1.40
C LEU A 72 -3.86 -3.06 0.63
N GLY A 73 -3.04 -4.07 0.99
CA GLY A 73 -1.89 -4.46 0.19
C GLY A 73 -2.28 -4.88 -1.23
N VAL A 74 -3.28 -5.76 -1.37
CA VAL A 74 -3.81 -6.17 -2.68
C VAL A 74 -4.33 -4.97 -3.48
N LEU A 75 -5.05 -4.05 -2.83
CA LEU A 75 -5.58 -2.83 -3.45
C LEU A 75 -4.45 -1.98 -4.04
N ASP A 76 -3.45 -1.59 -3.24
CA ASP A 76 -2.34 -0.74 -3.70
C ASP A 76 -1.53 -1.41 -4.81
N ALA A 77 -1.22 -2.71 -4.67
CA ALA A 77 -0.53 -3.49 -5.69
C ALA A 77 -1.30 -3.50 -7.02
N SER A 78 -2.63 -3.68 -6.98
CA SER A 78 -3.46 -3.72 -8.18
C SER A 78 -3.53 -2.39 -8.96
N GLU A 79 -3.30 -1.27 -8.27
CA GLU A 79 -3.30 0.06 -8.88
C GLU A 79 -1.96 0.39 -9.55
N CYS A 80 -0.88 -0.32 -9.22
CA CYS A 80 0.45 -0.01 -9.73
C CYS A 80 0.60 -0.25 -11.25
N PRO A 81 0.20 -1.39 -11.84
CA PRO A 81 0.29 -1.63 -13.28
C PRO A 81 -0.44 -0.59 -14.15
N PRO A 82 -1.74 -0.28 -13.93
CA PRO A 82 -2.42 0.69 -14.77
C PRO A 82 -1.90 2.12 -14.59
N THR A 83 -1.38 2.47 -13.40
CA THR A 83 -0.90 3.82 -13.07
C THR A 83 0.50 4.09 -13.60
N PHE A 84 1.42 3.14 -13.40
CA PHE A 84 2.86 3.32 -13.64
C PHE A 84 3.40 2.48 -14.81
N GLY A 85 2.54 1.70 -15.48
CA GLY A 85 2.94 0.90 -16.64
C GLY A 85 3.86 -0.27 -16.32
N ILE A 86 3.87 -0.71 -15.07
CA ILE A 86 4.75 -1.79 -14.60
C ILE A 86 4.11 -3.18 -14.76
N PRO A 87 4.91 -4.25 -14.79
CA PRO A 87 4.41 -5.62 -14.68
C PRO A 87 3.62 -5.87 -13.38
N ALA A 88 2.63 -6.76 -13.45
CA ALA A 88 1.74 -7.06 -12.32
C ALA A 88 2.42 -7.80 -11.15
N ASP A 89 3.61 -8.37 -11.39
CA ASP A 89 4.43 -9.06 -10.41
C ASP A 89 5.50 -8.16 -9.77
N GLN A 90 5.68 -6.92 -10.23
CA GLN A 90 6.65 -6.00 -9.65
C GLN A 90 6.21 -5.46 -8.27
N VAL A 91 4.91 -5.32 -8.06
CA VAL A 91 4.29 -5.01 -6.76
C VAL A 91 3.17 -6.01 -6.52
N MET A 92 3.23 -6.77 -5.42
CA MET A 92 2.31 -7.88 -5.14
C MET A 92 1.67 -7.75 -3.77
N GLY A 93 0.40 -8.14 -3.63
CA GLY A 93 -0.29 -8.25 -2.35
C GLY A 93 -0.61 -9.69 -2.00
N ILE A 94 -0.11 -10.18 -0.86
CA ILE A 94 -0.34 -11.53 -0.35
C ILE A 94 -1.23 -11.45 0.89
N LEU A 95 -2.37 -12.12 0.83
CA LEU A 95 -3.41 -12.09 1.85
C LEU A 95 -3.53 -13.46 2.52
N ALA A 96 -3.55 -13.50 3.85
CA ALA A 96 -3.86 -14.71 4.61
C ALA A 96 -5.20 -15.31 4.16
N GLY A 97 -5.20 -16.60 3.81
CA GLY A 97 -6.38 -17.29 3.26
C GLY A 97 -6.54 -17.16 1.74
N GLY A 98 -5.60 -16.52 1.05
CA GLY A 98 -5.53 -16.43 -0.42
C GLY A 98 -6.61 -15.56 -1.07
N ASP A 99 -6.78 -15.68 -2.38
CA ASP A 99 -7.67 -14.82 -3.18
C ASP A 99 -9.14 -14.88 -2.73
N GLY A 100 -9.60 -16.03 -2.22
CA GLY A 100 -10.94 -16.17 -1.65
C GLY A 100 -11.18 -15.21 -0.48
N ALA A 101 -10.13 -14.89 0.28
CA ALA A 101 -10.19 -14.01 1.43
C ALA A 101 -10.41 -12.52 1.08
N ILE A 102 -10.26 -12.16 -0.21
CA ILE A 102 -10.52 -10.80 -0.71
C ILE A 102 -11.98 -10.41 -0.44
N ARG A 103 -12.92 -11.33 -0.70
CA ARG A 103 -14.37 -11.04 -0.59
C ARG A 103 -15.02 -11.59 0.66
N LYS A 104 -14.47 -12.66 1.24
CA LYS A 104 -15.02 -13.34 2.42
C LYS A 104 -13.95 -13.43 3.49
N ALA A 105 -14.28 -13.15 4.75
CA ALA A 105 -13.32 -13.44 5.80
C ALA A 105 -13.09 -14.95 5.88
N VAL A 106 -11.83 -15.35 6.04
CA VAL A 106 -11.44 -16.73 6.33
C VAL A 106 -11.04 -16.74 7.79
N GLU A 107 -11.85 -17.37 8.64
CA GLU A 107 -11.57 -17.47 10.07
C GLU A 107 -10.25 -18.21 10.30
N PHE A 108 -9.49 -17.78 11.31
CA PHE A 108 -8.21 -18.37 11.76
C PHE A 108 -7.04 -18.34 10.77
N ALA A 109 -7.23 -17.84 9.54
CA ALA A 109 -6.14 -17.72 8.57
C ALA A 109 -4.95 -16.89 9.11
N GLU A 110 -5.24 -15.91 9.96
CA GLU A 110 -4.25 -15.00 10.54
C GLU A 110 -3.41 -15.61 11.67
N ASP A 111 -3.85 -16.74 12.24
CA ASP A 111 -3.19 -17.43 13.36
C ASP A 111 -2.12 -18.43 12.89
N HIS A 112 -2.06 -18.73 11.59
CA HIS A 112 -1.11 -19.69 11.03
C HIS A 112 0.29 -19.08 10.79
N VAL A 113 1.17 -19.20 11.79
CA VAL A 113 2.55 -18.67 11.79
C VAL A 113 3.34 -19.05 10.53
N ASP A 114 3.31 -20.32 10.11
CA ASP A 114 4.14 -20.80 9.00
C ASP A 114 3.53 -20.54 7.61
N GLN A 115 2.24 -20.20 7.55
CA GLN A 115 1.52 -20.13 6.27
C GLN A 115 2.02 -18.96 5.42
N GLY A 116 2.29 -17.80 6.03
CA GLY A 116 2.77 -16.64 5.29
C GLY A 116 4.08 -16.92 4.55
N TRP A 117 5.01 -17.66 5.15
CA TRP A 117 6.24 -18.07 4.45
C TRP A 117 5.98 -19.06 3.31
N LYS A 118 5.00 -19.97 3.46
CA LYS A 118 4.61 -20.88 2.37
C LYS A 118 4.05 -20.10 1.18
N ASP A 119 3.23 -19.09 1.45
CA ASP A 119 2.61 -18.25 0.42
C ASP A 119 3.68 -17.42 -0.31
N LEU A 120 4.67 -16.87 0.41
CA LEU A 120 5.80 -16.17 -0.21
C LEU A 120 6.68 -17.10 -1.06
N LYS A 121 6.90 -18.36 -0.63
CA LYS A 121 7.62 -19.34 -1.45
C LYS A 121 6.86 -19.71 -2.72
N ALA A 122 5.53 -19.71 -2.70
CA ALA A 122 4.72 -20.01 -3.88
C ALA A 122 4.91 -19.01 -5.02
N ILE A 123 5.29 -17.77 -4.70
CA ILE A 123 5.65 -16.73 -5.68
C ILE A 123 7.16 -16.64 -5.94
N ALA A 124 7.92 -17.66 -5.52
CA ALA A 124 9.38 -17.74 -5.62
C ALA A 124 10.08 -16.48 -5.06
N ILE A 125 9.69 -16.05 -3.86
CA ILE A 125 10.36 -14.92 -3.20
C ILE A 125 11.86 -15.20 -3.01
N ASN A 126 12.69 -14.18 -3.21
CA ASN A 126 14.14 -14.28 -3.07
C ASN A 126 14.75 -13.04 -2.40
N GLU A 127 16.07 -13.07 -2.19
CA GLU A 127 16.81 -12.05 -1.44
C GLU A 127 16.83 -10.64 -2.08
N GLN A 128 16.51 -10.52 -3.37
CA GLN A 128 16.38 -9.22 -4.06
C GLN A 128 15.04 -8.55 -3.74
N ASP A 129 14.03 -9.33 -3.37
CA ASP A 129 12.70 -8.83 -3.03
C ASP A 129 12.69 -8.09 -1.69
N THR A 130 11.66 -7.28 -1.52
CA THR A 130 11.36 -6.56 -0.28
C THR A 130 10.01 -6.98 0.25
N LEU A 131 9.94 -7.34 1.53
CA LEU A 131 8.70 -7.69 2.21
C LEU A 131 8.23 -6.52 3.10
N LEU A 132 7.01 -6.03 2.86
CA LEU A 132 6.35 -5.06 3.73
C LEU A 132 5.18 -5.74 4.45
N ALA A 133 5.35 -5.98 5.74
CA ALA A 133 4.39 -6.61 6.63
C ALA A 133 3.34 -5.59 7.15
N ILE A 134 2.05 -5.89 6.99
CA ILE A 134 0.96 -4.98 7.34
C ILE A 134 0.06 -5.65 8.39
N ALA A 135 -0.02 -5.05 9.58
CA ALA A 135 -0.89 -5.51 10.65
C ALA A 135 -1.20 -4.38 11.63
N ALA A 136 -2.46 -3.98 11.75
CA ALA A 136 -2.85 -2.87 12.65
C ALA A 136 -2.43 -3.16 14.10
N SER A 137 -2.70 -4.37 14.60
CA SER A 137 -2.35 -4.80 15.95
C SER A 137 -0.84 -4.95 16.18
N GLY A 138 -0.05 -5.07 15.11
CA GLY A 138 1.38 -5.36 15.15
C GLY A 138 1.78 -6.73 15.72
N SER A 139 0.82 -7.64 15.89
CA SER A 139 1.05 -8.96 16.53
C SER A 139 0.44 -10.15 15.77
N THR A 140 -0.09 -9.95 14.56
CA THR A 140 -0.71 -11.01 13.75
C THR A 140 0.29 -12.14 13.44
N PRO A 141 0.04 -13.39 13.89
CA PRO A 141 0.98 -14.50 13.77
C PRO A 141 1.42 -14.82 12.33
N TYR A 142 0.47 -14.88 11.38
CA TYR A 142 0.73 -15.08 9.95
C TYR A 142 1.74 -14.07 9.39
N THR A 143 1.55 -12.80 9.72
CA THR A 143 2.39 -11.70 9.25
C THR A 143 3.77 -11.73 9.92
N LEU A 144 3.81 -11.95 11.25
CA LEU A 144 5.05 -12.01 12.02
C LEU A 144 5.93 -13.19 11.58
N GLY A 145 5.35 -14.38 11.41
CA GLY A 145 6.08 -15.57 10.97
C GLY A 145 6.69 -15.40 9.58
N ALA A 146 5.95 -14.78 8.64
CA ALA A 146 6.48 -14.43 7.33
C ALA A 146 7.66 -13.45 7.40
N LEU A 147 7.53 -12.42 8.24
CA LEU A 147 8.56 -11.39 8.44
C LEU A 147 9.86 -11.99 9.01
N GLN A 148 9.75 -12.85 10.03
CA GLN A 148 10.88 -13.57 10.62
C GLN A 148 11.60 -14.44 9.59
N GLN A 149 10.85 -15.16 8.75
CA GLN A 149 11.45 -15.99 7.71
C GLN A 149 12.12 -15.14 6.63
N ALA A 150 11.50 -14.04 6.20
CA ALA A 150 12.10 -13.11 5.24
C ALA A 150 13.43 -12.54 5.74
N ASN A 151 13.49 -12.15 7.02
CA ASN A 151 14.74 -11.70 7.65
C ASN A 151 15.83 -12.78 7.63
N ARG A 152 15.49 -14.03 7.99
CA ARG A 152 16.42 -15.17 7.95
C ARG A 152 16.96 -15.46 6.55
N HIS A 153 16.20 -15.13 5.51
CA HIS A 153 16.59 -15.32 4.10
C HIS A 153 17.18 -14.05 3.46
N GLY A 154 17.52 -13.02 4.25
CA GLY A 154 18.28 -11.86 3.76
C GLY A 154 17.47 -10.79 3.05
N LEU A 155 16.14 -10.89 3.02
CA LEU A 155 15.29 -9.87 2.39
C LEU A 155 15.39 -8.53 3.10
N LEU A 156 15.13 -7.44 2.37
CA LEU A 156 14.76 -6.17 3.00
C LEU A 156 13.35 -6.32 3.58
N THR A 157 13.18 -5.90 4.82
CA THR A 157 11.92 -6.04 5.53
C THR A 157 11.50 -4.73 6.17
N ALA A 158 10.21 -4.43 6.07
CA ALA A 158 9.59 -3.29 6.70
C ALA A 158 8.23 -3.69 7.25
N CYS A 159 7.62 -2.82 8.05
CA CYS A 159 6.24 -3.04 8.47
C CYS A 159 5.44 -1.75 8.58
N VAL A 160 4.11 -1.87 8.53
CA VAL A 160 3.15 -0.82 8.92
C VAL A 160 2.25 -1.34 10.03
N VAL A 161 2.38 -0.75 11.21
CA VAL A 161 1.62 -1.13 12.42
C VAL A 161 1.03 0.09 13.13
N CYS A 162 0.04 -0.12 14.00
CA CYS A 162 -0.64 0.98 14.72
C CYS A 162 -0.52 0.91 16.24
N ASN A 163 0.30 -0.02 16.75
CA ASN A 163 0.68 -0.10 18.16
C ASN A 163 2.19 0.12 18.30
N ALA A 164 2.58 0.91 19.31
CA ALA A 164 3.98 1.07 19.70
C ALA A 164 4.56 -0.26 20.23
N ASP A 165 5.87 -0.45 20.09
CA ASP A 165 6.61 -1.60 20.62
C ASP A 165 6.02 -2.96 20.25
N SER A 166 5.50 -3.07 19.03
CA SER A 166 4.86 -4.29 18.57
C SER A 166 5.85 -5.37 18.13
N PRO A 167 5.53 -6.67 18.27
CA PRO A 167 6.38 -7.76 17.80
C PRO A 167 6.80 -7.63 16.33
N ILE A 168 5.87 -7.20 15.46
CA ILE A 168 6.15 -6.99 14.04
C ILE A 168 7.11 -5.81 13.84
N ALA A 169 6.96 -4.72 14.58
CA ALA A 169 7.88 -3.58 14.51
C ALA A 169 9.27 -3.92 15.04
N ALA A 170 9.37 -4.71 16.10
CA ALA A 170 10.66 -5.16 16.65
C ALA A 170 11.42 -6.08 15.69
N GLU A 171 10.71 -6.82 14.84
CA GLU A 171 11.30 -7.75 13.87
C GLU A 171 11.68 -7.04 12.54
N ALA A 172 10.93 -6.02 12.11
CA ALA A 172 11.18 -5.34 10.84
C ALA A 172 12.50 -4.54 10.86
N LYS A 173 13.28 -4.59 9.77
CA LYS A 173 14.48 -3.74 9.62
C LYS A 173 14.11 -2.25 9.51
N TYR A 174 12.98 -1.94 8.87
CA TYR A 174 12.43 -0.60 8.72
C TYR A 174 11.00 -0.53 9.30
N PRO A 175 10.84 -0.32 10.61
CA PRO A 175 9.54 -0.24 11.23
C PRO A 175 8.84 1.11 10.95
N ILE A 176 7.61 1.06 10.45
CA ILE A 176 6.73 2.24 10.30
C ILE A 176 5.56 2.07 11.27
N THR A 177 5.61 2.83 12.37
CA THR A 177 4.57 2.80 13.41
C THR A 177 3.71 4.05 13.29
N VAL A 178 2.41 3.89 13.01
CA VAL A 178 1.45 4.98 12.86
C VAL A 178 0.42 4.92 13.98
N LEU A 179 0.63 5.72 15.03
CA LEU A 179 -0.20 5.71 16.24
C LEU A 179 -1.49 6.50 16.02
N THR A 180 -2.55 5.83 15.55
CA THR A 180 -3.87 6.46 15.31
C THR A 180 -4.74 6.58 16.58
N GLY A 181 -4.31 5.96 17.68
CA GLY A 181 -5.08 5.87 18.93
C GLY A 181 -6.30 4.93 18.86
N PRO A 182 -7.14 4.91 19.91
CA PRO A 182 -8.33 4.06 19.99
C PRO A 182 -9.32 4.32 18.86
N GLU A 183 -9.95 3.27 18.33
CA GLU A 183 -10.96 3.38 17.27
C GLU A 183 -12.31 3.88 17.82
N LEU A 184 -13.16 4.45 16.95
CA LEU A 184 -14.52 4.86 17.34
C LEU A 184 -15.32 3.67 17.87
N ILE A 185 -15.27 2.55 17.14
CA ILE A 185 -15.75 1.24 17.58
C ILE A 185 -14.51 0.50 18.08
N THR A 186 -14.45 0.21 19.38
CA THR A 186 -13.33 -0.49 20.03
C THR A 186 -12.89 -1.71 19.21
N GLY A 187 -11.61 -1.77 18.84
CA GLY A 187 -11.03 -2.88 18.08
C GLY A 187 -11.34 -2.90 16.57
N SER A 188 -12.19 -2.00 16.05
CA SER A 188 -12.54 -1.95 14.63
C SER A 188 -11.47 -1.25 13.79
N THR A 189 -10.28 -1.86 13.74
CA THR A 189 -9.08 -1.33 13.05
C THR A 189 -9.20 -1.18 11.53
N ARG A 190 -10.31 -1.66 10.93
CA ARG A 190 -10.65 -1.33 9.53
C ARG A 190 -10.92 0.17 9.30
N MET A 191 -11.03 0.96 10.38
CA MET A 191 -11.32 2.39 10.35
C MET A 191 -10.02 3.20 10.29
N LYS A 192 -9.59 3.88 11.36
CA LYS A 192 -8.44 4.79 11.31
C LYS A 192 -7.15 4.06 10.96
N ALA A 193 -6.89 2.91 11.58
CA ALA A 193 -5.67 2.14 11.31
C ALA A 193 -5.62 1.68 9.83
N GLY A 194 -6.74 1.23 9.27
CA GLY A 194 -6.86 0.90 7.85
C GLY A 194 -6.63 2.12 6.94
N THR A 195 -7.19 3.28 7.28
CA THR A 195 -6.95 4.52 6.54
C THR A 195 -5.47 4.94 6.58
N ALA A 196 -4.83 4.84 7.75
CA ALA A 196 -3.40 5.10 7.92
C ALA A 196 -2.56 4.17 7.03
N GLN A 197 -2.85 2.86 7.06
CA GLN A 197 -2.19 1.87 6.21
C GLN A 197 -2.33 2.24 4.74
N LYS A 198 -3.53 2.58 4.25
CA LYS A 198 -3.73 3.02 2.86
C LYS A 198 -2.85 4.22 2.50
N MET A 199 -2.83 5.25 3.35
CA MET A 199 -2.03 6.45 3.11
C MET A 199 -0.54 6.11 3.01
N VAL A 200 -0.02 5.30 3.93
CA VAL A 200 1.39 4.87 3.91
C VAL A 200 1.73 4.03 2.69
N LEU A 201 0.89 3.07 2.32
CA LEU A 201 1.12 2.25 1.12
C LEU A 201 1.16 3.11 -0.15
N ASN A 202 0.20 4.03 -0.30
CA ASN A 202 0.19 4.94 -1.44
C ASN A 202 1.42 5.86 -1.47
N MET A 203 1.91 6.31 -0.31
CA MET A 203 3.16 7.08 -0.23
C MET A 203 4.36 6.25 -0.71
N ILE A 204 4.47 5.00 -0.25
CA ILE A 204 5.57 4.09 -0.62
C ILE A 204 5.55 3.80 -2.13
N SER A 205 4.44 3.25 -2.63
CA SER A 205 4.34 2.83 -4.03
C SER A 205 4.52 4.01 -4.98
N THR A 206 3.85 5.13 -4.72
CA THR A 206 3.96 6.33 -5.56
C THR A 206 5.37 6.91 -5.53
N THR A 207 5.99 7.05 -4.36
CA THR A 207 7.32 7.66 -4.25
C THR A 207 8.37 6.80 -4.94
N VAL A 208 8.33 5.48 -4.77
CA VAL A 208 9.25 4.58 -5.46
C VAL A 208 9.06 4.66 -6.97
N MET A 209 7.83 4.66 -7.46
CA MET A 209 7.58 4.74 -8.91
C MET A 209 8.01 6.07 -9.51
N ILE A 210 7.88 7.18 -8.77
CA ILE A 210 8.46 8.47 -9.16
C ILE A 210 9.98 8.37 -9.25
N ARG A 211 10.64 7.77 -8.24
CA ARG A 211 12.11 7.61 -8.21
C ARG A 211 12.62 6.68 -9.33
N LEU A 212 11.85 5.67 -9.71
CA LEU A 212 12.09 4.81 -10.88
C LEU A 212 11.75 5.50 -12.22
N GLY A 213 11.42 6.80 -12.20
CA GLY A 213 11.19 7.60 -13.39
C GLY A 213 9.84 7.36 -14.08
N ARG A 214 8.88 6.66 -13.46
CA ARG A 214 7.58 6.32 -14.06
C ARG A 214 6.61 7.51 -14.20
N VAL A 215 6.98 8.63 -13.60
CA VAL A 215 6.24 9.90 -13.61
C VAL A 215 7.17 10.99 -14.11
N LYS A 216 6.68 11.88 -14.98
CA LYS A 216 7.40 13.08 -15.45
C LYS A 216 6.67 14.32 -14.94
N GLY A 217 7.36 15.17 -14.19
CA GLY A 217 6.71 16.27 -13.48
C GLY A 217 5.63 15.73 -12.53
N ASN A 218 4.37 16.04 -12.82
CA ASN A 218 3.20 15.50 -12.11
C ASN A 218 2.28 14.65 -13.02
N LYS A 219 2.81 14.14 -14.15
CA LYS A 219 2.05 13.43 -15.18
C LYS A 219 2.39 11.94 -15.22
N MET A 220 1.35 11.10 -15.28
CA MET A 220 1.46 9.65 -15.45
C MET A 220 1.79 9.29 -16.90
N VAL A 221 3.04 9.50 -17.31
CA VAL A 221 3.50 9.27 -18.69
C VAL A 221 3.62 7.79 -19.05
N ASP A 222 3.65 6.91 -18.05
CA ASP A 222 3.71 5.46 -18.23
C ASP A 222 2.36 4.73 -18.02
N MET A 223 1.25 5.46 -17.87
CA MET A 223 -0.06 4.83 -17.64
C MET A 223 -0.44 3.87 -18.78
N GLN A 224 -1.12 2.77 -18.44
CA GLN A 224 -1.67 1.85 -19.45
C GLN A 224 -2.96 2.42 -20.03
N LEU A 225 -3.00 2.63 -21.34
CA LEU A 225 -4.15 3.22 -22.05
C LEU A 225 -5.24 2.18 -22.36
N SER A 226 -5.72 1.49 -21.32
CA SER A 226 -6.61 0.31 -21.42
C SER A 226 -8.09 0.63 -21.68
N ASN A 227 -8.50 1.90 -21.62
CA ASN A 227 -9.87 2.33 -21.85
C ASN A 227 -9.94 3.75 -22.42
N HIS A 228 -11.12 4.14 -22.91
CA HIS A 228 -11.34 5.45 -23.54
C HIS A 228 -10.93 6.64 -22.64
N LYS A 229 -11.22 6.58 -21.34
CA LYS A 229 -10.86 7.64 -20.38
C LYS A 229 -9.34 7.79 -20.26
N LEU A 230 -8.60 6.69 -20.16
CA LEU A 230 -7.14 6.71 -20.06
C LEU A 230 -6.51 7.15 -21.38
N LYS A 231 -7.04 6.71 -22.52
CA LYS A 231 -6.60 7.19 -23.84
C LYS A 231 -6.77 8.71 -23.98
N GLN A 232 -7.95 9.24 -23.61
CA GLN A 232 -8.19 10.69 -23.61
C GLN A 232 -7.24 11.45 -22.68
N ARG A 233 -6.95 10.90 -21.49
CA ARG A 233 -5.96 11.47 -20.58
C ARG A 233 -4.57 11.51 -21.21
N GLY A 234 -4.17 10.45 -21.91
CA GLY A 234 -2.88 10.41 -22.63
C GLY A 234 -2.79 11.47 -23.72
N ILE A 235 -3.85 11.65 -24.52
CA ILE A 235 -3.94 12.71 -25.54
C ILE A 235 -3.81 14.09 -24.89
N ALA A 236 -4.54 14.34 -23.80
CA ALA A 236 -4.48 15.63 -23.10
C ALA A 236 -3.07 15.94 -22.57
N ILE A 237 -2.34 14.95 -22.04
CA ILE A 237 -0.95 15.13 -21.59
C ILE A 237 -0.04 15.48 -22.77
N LEU A 238 -0.17 14.79 -23.91
CA LEU A 238 0.64 15.12 -25.10
C LEU A 238 0.37 16.55 -25.58
N MET A 239 -0.90 16.95 -25.68
CA MET A 239 -1.26 18.31 -26.09
C MET A 239 -0.63 19.35 -25.15
N GLU A 240 -0.71 19.14 -23.84
CA GLU A 240 -0.13 20.04 -22.83
C GLU A 240 1.40 20.15 -22.93
N GLU A 241 2.10 19.03 -23.14
CA GLU A 241 3.56 18.98 -23.17
C GLU A 241 4.18 19.47 -24.49
N THR A 242 3.41 19.42 -25.60
CA THR A 242 3.96 19.62 -26.95
C THR A 242 3.29 20.75 -27.74
N GLY A 243 2.12 21.22 -27.30
CA GLY A 243 1.30 22.19 -28.03
C GLY A 243 0.60 21.63 -29.28
N LEU A 244 0.65 20.31 -29.49
CA LEU A 244 -0.04 19.65 -30.61
C LEU A 244 -1.57 19.73 -30.46
N ASP A 245 -2.27 19.68 -31.59
CA ASP A 245 -3.71 19.52 -31.61
C ASP A 245 -4.14 18.08 -31.22
N SER A 246 -5.41 17.94 -30.85
CA SER A 246 -5.98 16.67 -30.36
C SER A 246 -5.92 15.53 -31.40
N GLN A 247 -6.05 15.84 -32.70
CA GLN A 247 -6.00 14.82 -33.74
C GLN A 247 -4.58 14.29 -33.89
N THR A 248 -3.59 15.18 -33.97
CA THR A 248 -2.18 14.79 -34.07
C THR A 248 -1.72 14.02 -32.83
N ALA A 249 -2.04 14.51 -31.63
CA ALA A 249 -1.75 13.81 -30.37
C ALA A 249 -2.46 12.43 -30.30
N GLY A 250 -3.71 12.35 -30.76
CA GLY A 250 -4.46 11.10 -30.90
C GLY A 250 -3.76 10.07 -31.78
N CYS A 251 -3.29 10.49 -32.95
CA CYS A 251 -2.53 9.62 -33.86
C CYS A 251 -1.23 9.10 -33.24
N LEU A 252 -0.50 9.94 -32.49
CA LEU A 252 0.72 9.53 -31.80
C LEU A 252 0.43 8.52 -30.68
N ILE A 253 -0.62 8.74 -29.89
CA ILE A 253 -1.06 7.78 -28.87
C ILE A 253 -1.43 6.44 -29.50
N ASP A 254 -2.15 6.44 -30.61
CA ASP A 254 -2.53 5.20 -31.30
C ASP A 254 -1.34 4.46 -31.90
N ARG A 255 -0.34 5.20 -32.40
CA ARG A 255 0.87 4.62 -32.97
C ARG A 255 1.79 4.03 -31.92
N TYR A 256 2.01 4.73 -30.81
CA TYR A 256 3.03 4.37 -29.82
C TYR A 256 2.47 3.66 -28.58
N GLY A 257 1.16 3.71 -28.36
CA GLY A 257 0.43 3.01 -27.29
C GLY A 257 0.70 3.53 -25.87
N ASN A 258 1.55 4.55 -25.72
CA ASN A 258 2.02 5.07 -24.44
C ASN A 258 2.47 6.53 -24.58
N VAL A 259 2.24 7.35 -23.54
CA VAL A 259 2.51 8.79 -23.56
C VAL A 259 4.01 9.08 -23.64
N ARG A 260 4.85 8.41 -22.83
CA ARG A 260 6.31 8.58 -22.89
C ARG A 260 6.85 8.28 -24.28
N ARG A 261 6.50 7.13 -24.85
CA ARG A 261 6.97 6.76 -26.20
C ARG A 261 6.52 7.76 -27.27
N ALA A 262 5.31 8.30 -27.14
CA ALA A 262 4.83 9.35 -28.04
C ALA A 262 5.60 10.67 -27.86
N LEU A 263 5.97 11.05 -26.63
CA LEU A 263 6.80 12.22 -26.35
C LEU A 263 8.23 12.07 -26.88
N GLU A 264 8.83 10.89 -26.75
CA GLU A 264 10.21 10.60 -27.21
C GLU A 264 10.34 10.55 -28.73
N ALA A 265 9.22 10.40 -29.45
CA ALA A 265 9.18 10.33 -30.91
C ALA A 265 8.99 11.69 -31.59
N ILE A 266 8.86 12.78 -30.82
CA ILE A 266 8.75 14.17 -31.27
C ILE A 266 10.12 14.84 -31.11
#